data_AF-A0A939KTU2-F1
#
_entry.id   AF-A0A939KTU2-F1
#
_cell.length_a   1.000
_cell.length_b   1.000
_cell.length_c   1.000
_cell.angle_alpha   90.00
_cell.angle_beta   90.00
_cell.angle_gamma   90.00
#
_symmetry.space_group_name_H-M   'P 1'
#
loop_
_entity.id
_entity.type
_entity.pdbx_description
1 polymer ?
#
loop_
_entity_poly.entity_id
_entity_poly.type
_entity_poly.pdbx_seq_one_letter_code
_entity_poly.pdbx_strand_id
1 'polypeptide(L)'
;MDIKLKRPILIGGVGLSLALWLWESIQQEMGQLSELTMMGAIALTGIWWFKQKTASNLQLSGLEPVDREKVEQAISQINGAINQLSAENQDVSTWRKRVEQLTKQLDRKSIRLAVTGGKSVGKTSAIQNLDSNWDLQETPALFVADDGETTAAEEILSASDLVLFVTAGDLTDSEFQTLQQLAALHQRTVLAFNKQDQYLPAEQPVILDRLRQRTAGILESKDVVAIAANPDAIKVRKHSEDGEVKEWMENQQPQIAPLTERLSHILETEAQQLVWATTKRQADILKAEVKEVLNGLRRDRALPIIEQYQYIAAAAAFVNPVPALDLLATGAINGQLVMDLGAVYQQKLDLDRAQKAAGTIGSLMLKLGLVELTTQTISGILKSHAVTYVAGGVAQGVSAAYLTRLAGLSLIEYFQAQDLSVEEGFNLDKLGETLKNVFQQNNRMAFLQGFVKQAAGRLVPVEPKLAEKAVS
;
A
#
# COMPACT_ATOMS: atom_id res chain seq x y z
N MET A 1 51.92 -1.67 -5.79
CA MET A 1 51.23 -0.37 -5.82
C MET A 1 49.76 -0.66 -6.05
N ASP A 2 49.02 -0.95 -4.98
CA ASP A 2 47.59 -1.22 -5.04
C ASP A 2 46.85 -0.01 -4.46
N ILE A 3 46.21 0.74 -5.34
CA ILE A 3 45.37 1.88 -4.98
C ILE A 3 43.97 1.33 -4.68
N LYS A 4 43.62 1.31 -3.39
CA LYS A 4 42.26 1.10 -2.88
C LYS A 4 41.33 2.18 -3.45
N LEU A 5 40.42 1.79 -4.33
CA LEU A 5 39.26 2.61 -4.71
C LEU A 5 38.19 2.52 -3.62
N LYS A 6 37.95 3.66 -2.95
CA LYS A 6 36.78 3.95 -2.11
C LYS A 6 35.50 3.81 -2.95
N ARG A 7 34.47 3.16 -2.41
CA ARG A 7 33.09 3.33 -2.89
C ARG A 7 32.38 4.41 -2.06
N PRO A 8 31.60 5.30 -2.70
CA PRO A 8 30.91 6.38 -2.04
C PRO A 8 29.61 5.91 -1.35
N ILE A 9 29.32 6.62 -0.26
CA ILE A 9 28.09 6.63 0.52
C ILE A 9 26.98 7.24 -0.33
N LEU A 10 25.75 6.69 -0.25
CA LEU A 10 24.43 7.33 -0.49
C LEU A 10 23.49 6.35 -1.22
N ILE A 11 22.66 5.64 -0.45
CA ILE A 11 21.25 5.32 -0.71
C ILE A 11 20.75 4.83 0.66
N GLY A 12 19.90 5.61 1.32
CA GLY A 12 19.43 5.32 2.68
C GLY A 12 18.93 6.56 3.41
N GLY A 13 19.30 7.75 2.95
CA GLY A 13 18.78 9.03 3.45
C GLY A 13 17.47 9.48 2.81
N VAL A 14 17.12 8.99 1.61
CA VAL A 14 16.01 9.54 0.81
C VAL A 14 14.63 9.08 1.33
N GLY A 15 14.52 7.84 1.84
CA GLY A 15 13.23 7.34 2.34
C GLY A 15 12.77 7.98 3.65
N LEU A 16 13.70 8.33 4.55
CA LEU A 16 13.35 8.98 5.82
C LEU A 16 13.14 10.48 5.67
N SER A 17 13.85 11.11 4.73
CA SER A 17 13.62 12.52 4.39
C SER A 17 12.34 12.71 3.58
N LEU A 18 11.92 11.76 2.73
CA LEU A 18 10.60 11.77 2.11
C LEU A 18 9.47 11.57 3.13
N ALA A 19 9.62 10.63 4.08
CA ALA A 19 8.61 10.41 5.11
C ALA A 19 8.50 11.57 6.10
N LEU A 20 9.62 12.21 6.45
CA LEU A 20 9.63 13.41 7.29
C LEU A 20 9.18 14.66 6.53
N TRP A 21 9.51 14.81 5.24
CA TRP A 21 9.02 15.90 4.40
C TRP A 21 7.52 15.79 4.13
N LEU A 22 6.99 14.58 3.89
CA LEU A 22 5.54 14.33 3.82
C LEU A 22 4.85 14.60 5.16
N TRP A 23 5.46 14.20 6.29
CA TRP A 23 4.90 14.47 7.62
C TRP A 23 4.93 15.96 7.98
N GLU A 24 5.99 16.67 7.61
CA GLU A 24 6.18 18.09 7.90
C GLU A 24 5.38 18.98 6.94
N SER A 25 5.16 18.58 5.68
CA SER A 25 4.24 19.28 4.77
C SER A 25 2.79 19.14 5.24
N ILE A 26 2.38 17.94 5.70
CA ILE A 26 1.05 17.73 6.29
C ILE A 26 0.85 18.60 7.54
N GLN A 27 1.90 18.80 8.36
CA GLN A 27 1.77 19.64 9.57
C GLN A 27 1.83 21.14 9.31
N GLN A 28 2.64 21.64 8.37
CA GLN A 28 2.76 23.08 8.10
C GLN A 28 1.60 23.63 7.25
N GLU A 29 0.93 22.77 6.48
CA GLU A 29 -0.22 23.15 5.64
C GLU A 29 -1.58 23.05 6.34
N MET A 30 -1.65 22.43 7.54
CA MET A 30 -2.84 22.40 8.39
C MET A 30 -3.34 23.80 8.85
N GLY A 31 -2.53 24.85 8.62
CA GLY A 31 -2.92 26.22 8.94
C GLY A 31 -3.78 26.90 7.89
N GLN A 32 -3.81 26.44 6.62
CA GLN A 32 -4.46 27.22 5.55
C GLN A 32 -4.85 26.50 4.25
N LEU A 33 -4.89 25.16 4.19
CA LEU A 33 -5.28 24.47 2.95
C LEU A 33 -6.70 23.93 2.91
N SER A 34 -7.36 24.20 1.77
CA SER A 34 -8.71 23.76 1.43
C SER A 34 -8.86 22.25 1.42
N GLU A 35 -10.06 21.77 1.77
CA GLU A 35 -10.48 20.35 1.87
C GLU A 35 -10.12 19.43 0.69
N LEU A 36 -9.71 19.96 -0.48
CA LEU A 36 -9.42 19.18 -1.69
C LEU A 36 -8.02 18.53 -1.71
N THR A 37 -7.00 19.10 -1.07
CA THR A 37 -5.61 18.61 -1.17
C THR A 37 -5.30 17.47 -0.20
N MET A 38 -5.98 17.41 0.96
CA MET A 38 -5.82 16.33 1.93
C MET A 38 -6.42 15.00 1.44
N MET A 39 -7.35 15.05 0.49
CA MET A 39 -8.07 13.89 -0.03
C MET A 39 -7.32 13.11 -1.11
N GLY A 40 -6.53 13.80 -1.94
CA GLY A 40 -5.70 13.14 -2.97
C GLY A 40 -4.63 12.25 -2.34
N ALA A 41 -3.96 12.72 -1.30
CA ALA A 41 -2.92 11.94 -0.61
C ALA A 41 -3.46 10.67 0.08
N ILE A 42 -4.68 10.73 0.65
CA ILE A 42 -5.30 9.59 1.36
C ILE A 42 -5.84 8.54 0.37
N ALA A 43 -6.39 8.94 -0.78
CA ALA A 43 -6.82 7.99 -1.81
C ALA A 43 -5.64 7.18 -2.39
N LEU A 44 -4.48 7.82 -2.54
CA LEU A 44 -3.28 7.21 -3.11
C LEU A 44 -2.61 6.19 -2.18
N THR A 45 -2.67 6.37 -0.85
CA THR A 45 -2.18 5.35 0.10
C THR A 45 -3.04 4.09 0.07
N GLY A 46 -4.36 4.23 -0.11
CA GLY A 46 -5.27 3.10 -0.31
C GLY A 46 -4.95 2.29 -1.58
N ILE A 47 -4.68 2.98 -2.69
CA ILE A 47 -4.27 2.37 -3.97
C ILE A 47 -2.92 1.66 -3.83
N TRP A 48 -1.93 2.31 -3.18
CA TRP A 48 -0.60 1.73 -2.96
C TRP A 48 -0.66 0.48 -2.07
N TRP A 49 -1.44 0.50 -0.99
CA TRP A 49 -1.63 -0.64 -0.10
C TRP A 49 -2.32 -1.83 -0.81
N PHE A 50 -3.32 -1.54 -1.65
CA PHE A 50 -4.00 -2.56 -2.46
C PHE A 50 -3.06 -3.17 -3.52
N LYS A 51 -2.20 -2.35 -4.17
CA LYS A 51 -1.13 -2.87 -5.06
C LYS A 51 -0.15 -3.79 -4.33
N GLN A 52 0.25 -3.46 -3.10
CA GLN A 52 1.23 -4.25 -2.34
C GLN A 52 0.69 -5.63 -1.88
N LYS A 53 -0.59 -5.69 -1.46
CA LYS A 53 -1.25 -6.96 -1.09
C LYS A 53 -1.52 -7.88 -2.27
N THR A 54 -1.74 -7.33 -3.46
CA THR A 54 -2.14 -8.12 -4.63
C THR A 54 -0.93 -8.68 -5.39
N ALA A 55 0.22 -7.99 -5.36
CA ALA A 55 1.46 -8.47 -5.98
C ALA A 55 2.05 -9.74 -5.32
N SER A 56 1.66 -10.05 -4.07
CA SER A 56 2.21 -11.16 -3.30
C SER A 56 1.48 -12.50 -3.49
N ASN A 57 0.36 -12.54 -4.22
CA ASN A 57 -0.44 -13.75 -4.41
C ASN A 57 -0.98 -13.86 -5.85
N LEU A 58 -0.08 -14.05 -6.83
CA LEU A 58 -0.47 -14.28 -8.23
C LEU A 58 -0.82 -15.77 -8.45
N GLN A 59 -2.00 -16.17 -7.99
CA GLN A 59 -2.74 -17.29 -8.57
C GLN A 59 -3.85 -16.71 -9.44
N LEU A 60 -3.51 -16.41 -10.70
CA LEU A 60 -4.42 -15.94 -11.74
C LEU A 60 -5.32 -17.09 -12.19
N SER A 61 -6.30 -17.42 -11.35
CA SER A 61 -7.48 -18.18 -11.75
C SER A 61 -8.51 -17.18 -12.29
N GLY A 62 -9.21 -17.54 -13.37
CA GLY A 62 -10.09 -16.65 -14.13
C GLY A 62 -10.95 -15.75 -13.25
N LEU A 63 -11.07 -14.47 -13.65
CA LEU A 63 -11.82 -13.43 -12.95
C LEU A 63 -13.13 -14.00 -12.41
N GLU A 64 -13.22 -14.21 -11.10
CA GLU A 64 -14.52 -14.47 -10.51
C GLU A 64 -15.38 -13.25 -10.80
N PRO A 65 -16.55 -13.41 -11.44
CA PRO A 65 -17.41 -12.28 -11.73
C PRO A 65 -17.76 -11.59 -10.41
N VAL A 66 -17.57 -10.28 -10.37
CA VAL A 66 -18.11 -9.45 -9.29
C VAL A 66 -19.61 -9.35 -9.53
N ASP A 67 -20.39 -9.80 -8.56
CA ASP A 67 -21.84 -9.66 -8.56
C ASP A 67 -22.26 -8.51 -7.63
N ARG A 68 -23.55 -8.17 -7.68
CA ARG A 68 -24.14 -7.13 -6.85
C ARG A 68 -23.96 -7.42 -5.36
N GLU A 69 -24.08 -8.68 -4.94
CA GLU A 69 -23.98 -9.09 -3.54
C GLU A 69 -22.59 -8.78 -2.96
N LYS A 70 -21.51 -9.09 -3.70
CA LYS A 70 -20.13 -8.75 -3.33
C LYS A 70 -19.93 -7.25 -3.16
N VAL A 71 -20.57 -6.41 -4.00
CA VAL A 71 -20.47 -4.95 -3.87
C VAL A 71 -21.25 -4.44 -2.66
N GLU A 72 -22.47 -4.92 -2.45
CA GLU A 72 -23.29 -4.56 -1.30
C GLU A 72 -22.63 -5.00 0.02
N GLN A 73 -21.97 -6.15 0.04
CA GLN A 73 -21.15 -6.60 1.16
C GLN A 73 -19.98 -5.63 1.42
N ALA A 74 -19.25 -5.21 0.38
CA ALA A 74 -18.16 -4.25 0.52
C ALA A 74 -18.67 -2.89 1.08
N ILE A 75 -19.80 -2.39 0.58
CA ILE A 75 -20.46 -1.17 1.08
C ILE A 75 -20.89 -1.34 2.54
N SER A 76 -21.44 -2.49 2.91
CA SER A 76 -21.81 -2.81 4.30
C SER A 76 -20.61 -2.77 5.24
N GLN A 77 -19.47 -3.35 4.82
CA GLN A 77 -18.22 -3.32 5.59
C GLN A 77 -17.71 -1.88 5.80
N ILE A 78 -17.78 -1.02 4.78
CA ILE A 78 -17.40 0.40 4.90
C ILE A 78 -18.31 1.12 5.90
N ASN A 79 -19.62 0.90 5.84
CA ASN A 79 -20.55 1.49 6.81
C ASN A 79 -20.24 1.03 8.24
N GLY A 80 -19.86 -0.23 8.44
CA GLY A 80 -19.35 -0.72 9.71
C GLY A 80 -18.11 0.04 10.20
N ALA A 81 -17.13 0.25 9.31
CA ALA A 81 -15.92 1.00 9.60
C ALA A 81 -16.21 2.49 9.92
N ILE A 82 -17.10 3.13 9.16
CA ILE A 82 -17.55 4.50 9.38
C ILE A 82 -18.26 4.64 10.74
N ASN A 83 -19.07 3.65 11.12
CA ASN A 83 -19.73 3.65 12.43
C ASN A 83 -18.72 3.54 13.57
N GLN A 84 -17.65 2.73 13.42
CA GLN A 84 -16.56 2.70 14.38
C GLN A 84 -15.86 4.06 14.48
N LEU A 85 -15.59 4.71 13.34
CA LEU A 85 -14.95 6.03 13.31
C LEU A 85 -15.83 7.12 13.95
N SER A 86 -17.14 7.05 13.73
CA SER A 86 -18.13 7.94 14.38
C SER A 86 -18.17 7.71 15.90
N ALA A 87 -18.02 6.47 16.38
CA ALA A 87 -17.94 6.16 17.81
C ALA A 87 -16.64 6.69 18.44
N GLU A 88 -15.62 6.98 17.63
CA GLU A 88 -14.38 7.65 18.05
C GLU A 88 -14.46 9.20 17.95
N ASN A 89 -15.68 9.77 17.90
CA ASN A 89 -15.98 11.20 17.88
C ASN A 89 -15.41 11.98 16.66
N GLN A 90 -15.22 11.31 15.53
CA GLN A 90 -14.83 11.98 14.28
C GLN A 90 -16.05 12.44 13.47
N ASP A 91 -15.90 13.52 12.71
CA ASP A 91 -16.89 13.86 11.68
C ASP A 91 -16.75 12.90 10.51
N VAL A 92 -17.82 12.18 10.20
CA VAL A 92 -17.87 11.18 9.13
C VAL A 92 -18.73 11.59 7.94
N SER A 93 -19.18 12.85 7.90
CA SER A 93 -20.07 13.37 6.88
C SER A 93 -19.55 13.13 5.45
N THR A 94 -18.24 13.31 5.24
CA THR A 94 -17.60 13.14 3.95
C THR A 94 -17.55 11.68 3.46
N TRP A 95 -17.16 10.73 4.32
CA TRP A 95 -17.17 9.31 3.95
C TRP A 95 -18.59 8.79 3.71
N ARG A 96 -19.58 9.25 4.50
CA ARG A 96 -20.99 8.90 4.26
C ARG A 96 -21.48 9.38 2.89
N LYS A 97 -21.13 10.60 2.49
CA LYS A 97 -21.44 11.13 1.14
C LYS A 97 -20.80 10.27 0.04
N ARG A 98 -19.54 9.85 0.21
CA ARG A 98 -18.86 8.97 -0.76
C ARG A 98 -19.52 7.60 -0.86
N VAL A 99 -19.91 6.99 0.26
CA VAL A 99 -20.68 5.74 0.25
C VAL A 99 -22.01 5.90 -0.47
N GLU A 100 -22.74 7.00 -0.23
CA GLU A 100 -23.99 7.29 -0.93
C GLU A 100 -23.76 7.42 -2.45
N GLN A 101 -22.68 8.08 -2.86
CA GLN A 101 -22.28 8.17 -4.27
C GLN A 101 -21.97 6.80 -4.87
N LEU A 102 -21.24 5.93 -4.17
CA LEU A 102 -20.96 4.57 -4.63
C LEU A 102 -22.25 3.77 -4.84
N THR A 103 -23.19 3.85 -3.89
CA THR A 103 -24.49 3.19 -4.00
C THR A 103 -25.29 3.71 -5.20
N LYS A 104 -25.28 5.01 -5.46
CA LYS A 104 -25.94 5.59 -6.66
C LYS A 104 -25.30 5.16 -7.97
N GLN A 105 -24.00 4.87 -7.97
CA GLN A 105 -23.26 4.45 -9.16
C GLN A 105 -23.51 2.99 -9.56
N LEU A 106 -24.08 2.16 -8.67
CA LEU A 106 -24.33 0.73 -8.93
C LEU A 106 -25.19 0.49 -10.18
N ASP A 107 -26.16 1.35 -10.43
CA ASP A 107 -27.12 1.19 -11.54
C ASP A 107 -26.79 2.14 -12.72
N ARG A 108 -25.55 2.66 -12.78
CA ARG A 108 -25.09 3.53 -13.87
C ARG A 108 -25.08 2.77 -15.20
N LYS A 109 -25.58 3.42 -16.25
CA LYS A 109 -25.61 2.86 -17.62
C LYS A 109 -24.43 3.27 -18.50
N SER A 110 -23.85 4.45 -18.28
CA SER A 110 -22.63 4.85 -19.00
C SER A 110 -21.46 4.01 -18.51
N ILE A 111 -20.53 3.65 -19.40
CA ILE A 111 -19.31 2.91 -19.05
C ILE A 111 -18.10 3.80 -19.30
N ARG A 112 -17.22 3.89 -18.30
CA ARG A 112 -15.98 4.67 -18.33
C ARG A 112 -14.86 3.85 -18.94
N LEU A 113 -14.34 4.32 -20.07
CA LEU A 113 -13.25 3.68 -20.79
C LEU A 113 -11.99 4.54 -20.66
N ALA A 114 -11.01 4.04 -19.91
CA ALA A 114 -9.69 4.66 -19.85
C ALA A 114 -8.82 4.19 -21.01
N VAL A 115 -8.21 5.13 -21.74
CA VAL A 115 -7.25 4.82 -22.81
C VAL A 115 -5.85 5.15 -22.32
N THR A 116 -5.01 4.13 -22.21
CA THR A 116 -3.67 4.22 -21.62
C THR A 116 -2.60 3.61 -22.52
N GLY A 117 -1.33 3.86 -22.17
CA GLY A 117 -0.18 3.41 -22.94
C GLY A 117 0.95 4.42 -22.96
N GLY A 118 2.09 4.00 -23.53
CA GLY A 118 3.30 4.82 -23.61
C GLY A 118 3.16 6.08 -24.45
N LYS A 119 4.27 6.81 -24.58
CA LYS A 119 4.33 8.02 -25.41
C LYS A 119 4.19 7.66 -26.89
N SER A 120 3.41 8.46 -27.63
CA SER A 120 3.27 8.36 -29.09
C SER A 120 2.76 7.01 -29.63
N VAL A 121 2.08 6.20 -28.82
CA VAL A 121 1.45 4.93 -29.26
C VAL A 121 0.13 5.15 -30.03
N GLY A 122 -0.39 6.39 -30.08
CA GLY A 122 -1.59 6.75 -30.82
C GLY A 122 -2.90 6.68 -30.02
N LYS A 123 -2.84 6.91 -28.70
CA LYS A 123 -4.00 6.97 -27.79
C LYS A 123 -5.08 7.95 -28.28
N THR A 124 -4.71 9.21 -28.48
CA THR A 124 -5.62 10.27 -28.95
C THR A 124 -6.26 9.93 -30.29
N SER A 125 -5.50 9.36 -31.24
CA SER A 125 -6.03 8.91 -32.53
C SER A 125 -7.02 7.77 -32.38
N ALA A 126 -6.77 6.82 -31.46
CA ALA A 126 -7.72 5.75 -31.19
C ALA A 126 -9.04 6.32 -30.65
N ILE A 127 -8.99 7.23 -29.66
CA ILE A 127 -10.16 7.90 -29.08
C ILE A 127 -11.00 8.61 -30.14
N GLN A 128 -10.37 9.37 -31.04
CA GLN A 128 -11.07 10.11 -32.09
C GLN A 128 -11.88 9.23 -33.06
N ASN A 129 -11.50 7.96 -33.18
CA ASN A 129 -12.16 6.99 -34.07
C ASN A 129 -13.10 6.02 -33.33
N LEU A 130 -13.25 6.16 -32.01
CA LEU A 130 -14.19 5.36 -31.22
C LEU A 130 -15.56 6.04 -31.14
N ASP A 131 -16.60 5.22 -31.04
CA ASP A 131 -17.99 5.69 -30.92
C ASP A 131 -18.26 6.42 -29.59
N SER A 132 -19.25 7.30 -29.58
CA SER A 132 -19.67 8.12 -28.42
C SER A 132 -20.43 7.36 -27.33
N ASN A 133 -20.48 6.03 -27.40
CA ASN A 133 -21.16 5.17 -26.41
C ASN A 133 -20.38 5.03 -25.08
N TRP A 134 -19.14 5.52 -25.05
CA TRP A 134 -18.22 5.42 -23.92
C TRP A 134 -17.97 6.79 -23.28
N ASP A 135 -17.86 6.81 -21.95
CA ASP A 135 -17.29 7.93 -21.22
C ASP A 135 -15.76 7.81 -21.27
N LEU A 136 -15.16 8.39 -22.30
CA LEU A 136 -13.74 8.23 -22.65
C LEU A 136 -12.85 9.15 -21.82
N GLN A 137 -11.79 8.59 -21.23
CA GLN A 137 -10.77 9.35 -20.54
C GLN A 137 -9.37 8.92 -20.99
N GLU A 138 -8.59 9.84 -21.55
CA GLU A 138 -7.18 9.58 -21.90
C GLU A 138 -6.30 9.73 -20.65
N THR A 139 -5.43 8.76 -20.39
CA THR A 139 -4.41 8.90 -19.33
C THR A 139 -3.21 9.69 -19.87
N PRO A 140 -2.47 10.40 -18.99
CA PRO A 140 -1.09 10.78 -19.28
C PRO A 140 -0.26 9.59 -19.81
N ALA A 141 0.83 9.89 -20.50
CA ALA A 141 1.69 8.84 -21.03
C ALA A 141 2.33 8.05 -19.89
N LEU A 142 2.24 6.72 -19.97
CA LEU A 142 2.94 5.88 -19.01
C LEU A 142 4.46 5.91 -19.24
N PHE A 143 5.21 5.56 -18.20
CA PHE A 143 6.67 5.39 -18.23
C PHE A 143 7.45 6.69 -18.46
N VAL A 144 6.87 7.83 -18.08
CA VAL A 144 7.53 9.13 -18.02
C VAL A 144 8.13 9.30 -16.61
N ALA A 145 9.26 10.00 -16.51
CA ALA A 145 9.93 10.25 -15.23
C ALA A 145 9.23 11.32 -14.35
N ASP A 146 8.00 11.70 -14.69
CA ASP A 146 7.21 12.67 -13.95
C ASP A 146 6.24 11.96 -13.00
N ASP A 147 6.46 12.14 -11.71
CA ASP A 147 5.66 11.54 -10.65
C ASP A 147 4.20 12.05 -10.68
N GLY A 148 3.98 13.29 -11.14
CA GLY A 148 2.64 13.87 -11.27
C GLY A 148 1.81 13.21 -12.37
N GLU A 149 2.39 12.99 -13.55
CA GLU A 149 1.74 12.29 -14.66
C GLU A 149 1.43 10.83 -14.31
N THR A 150 2.35 10.17 -13.60
CA THR A 150 2.18 8.79 -13.13
C THR A 150 0.99 8.69 -12.18
N THR A 151 0.90 9.60 -11.21
CA THR A 151 -0.19 9.64 -10.22
C THR A 151 -1.54 9.87 -10.90
N ALA A 152 -1.63 10.86 -11.81
CA ALA A 152 -2.86 11.14 -12.53
C ALA A 152 -3.32 9.97 -13.42
N ALA A 153 -2.38 9.23 -14.03
CA ALA A 153 -2.73 8.03 -14.79
C ALA A 153 -3.32 6.93 -13.89
N GLU A 154 -2.77 6.73 -12.69
CA GLU A 154 -3.28 5.73 -11.73
C GLU A 154 -4.70 6.07 -11.24
N GLU A 155 -4.98 7.34 -10.96
CA GLU A 155 -6.32 7.80 -10.55
C GLU A 155 -7.36 7.48 -11.63
N ILE A 156 -7.08 7.84 -12.89
CA ILE A 156 -7.97 7.58 -14.03
C ILE A 156 -8.21 6.07 -14.19
N LEU A 157 -7.14 5.28 -14.17
CA LEU A 157 -7.25 3.82 -14.30
C LEU A 157 -8.11 3.25 -13.18
N SER A 158 -7.88 3.65 -11.93
CA SER A 158 -8.63 3.16 -10.76
C SER A 158 -10.14 3.43 -10.84
N ALA A 159 -10.54 4.56 -11.44
CA ALA A 159 -11.92 5.01 -11.56
C ALA A 159 -12.64 4.51 -12.85
N SER A 160 -11.89 3.87 -13.75
CA SER A 160 -12.39 3.34 -15.01
C SER A 160 -13.01 1.94 -14.87
N ASP A 161 -13.97 1.66 -15.75
CA ASP A 161 -14.64 0.36 -15.83
C ASP A 161 -13.91 -0.63 -16.73
N LEU A 162 -13.36 -0.10 -17.82
CA LEU A 162 -12.63 -0.83 -18.82
C LEU A 162 -11.37 -0.05 -19.18
N VAL A 163 -10.26 -0.76 -19.36
CA VAL A 163 -8.99 -0.19 -19.80
C VAL A 163 -8.69 -0.62 -21.23
N LEU A 164 -8.45 0.35 -22.10
CA LEU A 164 -7.85 0.14 -23.41
C LEU A 164 -6.35 0.44 -23.30
N PHE A 165 -5.53 -0.59 -23.27
CA PHE A 165 -4.08 -0.46 -23.27
C PHE A 165 -3.59 -0.43 -24.72
N VAL A 166 -3.00 0.69 -25.15
CA VAL A 166 -2.51 0.88 -26.52
C VAL A 166 -1.00 0.71 -26.55
N THR A 167 -0.52 -0.17 -27.43
CA THR A 167 0.91 -0.34 -27.74
C THR A 167 1.13 -0.22 -29.24
N ALA A 168 2.35 0.12 -29.66
CA ALA A 168 2.71 0.26 -31.08
C ALA A 168 3.61 -0.87 -31.61
N GLY A 169 3.85 -1.90 -30.80
CA GLY A 169 4.76 -3.00 -31.13
C GLY A 169 4.67 -4.16 -30.15
N ASP A 170 5.75 -4.92 -30.03
CA ASP A 170 5.89 -5.91 -28.95
C ASP A 170 5.94 -5.21 -27.57
N LEU A 171 5.55 -5.93 -26.52
CA LEU A 171 5.53 -5.40 -25.17
C LEU A 171 6.94 -5.23 -24.62
N THR A 172 7.22 -4.07 -24.05
CA THR A 172 8.36 -3.90 -23.15
C THR A 172 8.08 -4.57 -21.80
N ASP A 173 9.13 -4.77 -21.00
CA ASP A 173 8.95 -5.34 -19.65
C ASP A 173 8.09 -4.44 -18.76
N SER A 174 8.23 -3.12 -18.88
CA SER A 174 7.41 -2.15 -18.14
C SER A 174 5.93 -2.22 -18.53
N GLU A 175 5.62 -2.30 -19.83
CA GLU A 175 4.24 -2.47 -20.30
C GLU A 175 3.64 -3.80 -19.84
N PHE A 176 4.43 -4.87 -19.90
CA PHE A 176 4.00 -6.18 -19.43
C PHE A 176 3.71 -6.18 -17.92
N GLN A 177 4.57 -5.54 -17.11
CA GLN A 177 4.33 -5.37 -15.68
C GLN A 177 3.08 -4.54 -15.40
N THR A 178 2.81 -3.49 -16.18
CA THR A 178 1.56 -2.72 -16.04
C THR A 178 0.34 -3.59 -16.35
N LEU A 179 0.36 -4.40 -17.41
CA LEU A 179 -0.72 -5.34 -17.71
C LEU A 179 -0.93 -6.37 -16.59
N GLN A 180 0.16 -6.88 -15.99
CA GLN A 180 0.08 -7.75 -14.81
C GLN A 180 -0.57 -7.05 -13.62
N GLN A 181 -0.24 -5.78 -13.38
CA GLN A 181 -0.84 -4.99 -12.32
C GLN A 181 -2.34 -4.77 -12.56
N LEU A 182 -2.75 -4.39 -13.77
CA LEU A 182 -4.17 -4.22 -14.12
C LEU A 182 -4.96 -5.52 -13.92
N ALA A 183 -4.40 -6.66 -14.34
CA ALA A 183 -5.01 -7.97 -14.14
C ALA A 183 -5.09 -8.35 -12.65
N ALA A 184 -4.03 -8.08 -11.87
CA ALA A 184 -4.03 -8.28 -10.42
C ALA A 184 -5.14 -7.45 -9.75
N LEU A 185 -5.36 -6.21 -10.20
CA LEU A 185 -6.44 -5.33 -9.75
C LEU A 185 -7.83 -5.74 -10.28
N HIS A 186 -7.95 -6.84 -11.02
CA HIS A 186 -9.19 -7.31 -11.63
C HIS A 186 -9.83 -6.23 -12.53
N GLN A 187 -8.99 -5.44 -13.22
CA GLN A 187 -9.44 -4.48 -14.21
C GLN A 187 -9.56 -5.16 -15.58
N ARG A 188 -10.77 -5.12 -16.14
CA ARG A 188 -11.02 -5.59 -17.49
C ARG A 188 -10.17 -4.77 -18.44
N THR A 189 -9.34 -5.44 -19.23
CA THR A 189 -8.39 -4.77 -20.13
C THR A 189 -8.49 -5.34 -21.55
N VAL A 190 -8.43 -4.46 -22.56
CA VAL A 190 -8.25 -4.78 -23.97
C VAL A 190 -6.91 -4.23 -24.41
N LEU A 191 -6.06 -5.07 -25.02
CA LEU A 191 -4.78 -4.67 -25.58
C LEU A 191 -4.95 -4.37 -27.07
N ALA A 192 -4.77 -3.11 -27.45
CA ALA A 192 -4.76 -2.68 -28.84
C ALA A 192 -3.33 -2.50 -29.33
N PHE A 193 -2.91 -3.39 -30.22
CA PHE A 193 -1.71 -3.22 -31.03
C PHE A 193 -2.02 -2.24 -32.16
N ASN A 194 -1.67 -0.98 -31.96
CA ASN A 194 -1.87 0.10 -32.90
C ASN A 194 -0.68 0.24 -33.87
N LYS A 195 -0.91 0.93 -34.98
CA LYS A 195 0.05 1.15 -36.07
C LYS A 195 0.43 -0.13 -36.82
N GLN A 196 -0.51 -1.08 -36.94
CA GLN A 196 -0.26 -2.31 -37.70
C GLN A 196 0.11 -2.05 -39.17
N ASP A 197 -0.29 -0.89 -39.71
CA ASP A 197 0.04 -0.41 -41.06
C ASP A 197 1.54 -0.17 -41.28
N GLN A 198 2.31 0.00 -40.21
CA GLN A 198 3.78 0.15 -40.28
C GLN A 198 4.51 -1.19 -40.48
N TYR A 199 3.79 -2.31 -40.44
CA TYR A 199 4.34 -3.65 -40.59
C TYR A 199 3.88 -4.30 -41.89
N LEU A 200 4.69 -5.20 -42.43
CA LEU A 200 4.33 -5.94 -43.65
C LEU A 200 3.09 -6.82 -43.38
N PRO A 201 2.19 -7.02 -44.37
CA PRO A 201 0.98 -7.82 -44.18
C PRO A 201 1.23 -9.24 -43.65
N ALA A 202 2.39 -9.84 -43.96
CA ALA A 202 2.79 -11.15 -43.46
C ALA A 202 3.28 -11.14 -42.00
N GLU A 203 3.75 -9.99 -41.49
CA GLU A 203 4.28 -9.84 -40.13
C GLU A 203 3.19 -9.50 -39.11
N GLN A 204 2.15 -8.78 -39.52
CA GLN A 204 1.02 -8.38 -38.67
C GLN A 204 0.43 -9.55 -37.86
N PRO A 205 0.04 -10.71 -38.46
CA PRO A 205 -0.48 -11.83 -37.68
C PRO A 205 0.56 -12.45 -36.74
N VAL A 206 1.84 -12.45 -37.12
CA VAL A 206 2.93 -12.99 -36.29
C VAL A 206 3.12 -12.16 -35.02
N ILE A 207 3.10 -10.82 -35.14
CA ILE A 207 3.22 -9.92 -34.00
C ILE A 207 1.99 -10.05 -33.08
N LEU A 208 0.79 -10.07 -33.67
CA LEU A 208 -0.45 -10.24 -32.92
C LEU A 208 -0.46 -11.55 -32.12
N ASP A 209 -0.04 -12.65 -32.75
CA ASP A 209 0.03 -13.95 -32.07
C ASP A 209 1.10 -13.98 -30.98
N ARG A 210 2.24 -13.30 -31.15
CA ARG A 210 3.24 -13.14 -30.07
C ARG A 210 2.67 -12.37 -28.89
N LEU A 211 1.96 -11.28 -29.14
CA LEU A 211 1.30 -10.51 -28.08
C LEU A 211 0.28 -11.37 -27.31
N ARG A 212 -0.53 -12.16 -28.03
CA ARG A 212 -1.47 -13.12 -27.42
C ARG A 212 -0.77 -14.20 -26.60
N GLN A 213 0.34 -14.74 -27.09
CA GLN A 213 1.12 -15.74 -26.35
C GLN A 213 1.75 -15.13 -25.08
N ARG A 214 2.31 -13.93 -25.19
CA ARG A 214 2.95 -13.23 -24.07
C ARG A 214 1.95 -12.84 -22.99
N THR A 215 0.74 -12.45 -23.38
CA THR A 215 -0.34 -12.06 -22.47
C THR A 215 -1.24 -13.23 -22.07
N ALA A 216 -0.92 -14.47 -22.49
CA ALA A 216 -1.67 -15.65 -22.09
C ALA A 216 -1.65 -15.81 -20.57
N GLY A 217 -2.84 -16.02 -19.98
CA GLY A 217 -3.03 -16.07 -18.53
C GLY A 217 -3.24 -14.71 -17.86
N ILE A 218 -3.10 -13.61 -18.61
CA ILE A 218 -3.42 -12.24 -18.17
C ILE A 218 -4.65 -11.72 -18.92
N LEU A 219 -4.67 -11.89 -20.25
CA LEU A 219 -5.74 -11.45 -21.15
C LEU A 219 -6.25 -12.64 -21.98
N GLU A 220 -7.53 -12.59 -22.36
CA GLU A 220 -8.06 -13.53 -23.34
C GLU A 220 -7.58 -13.14 -24.75
N SER A 221 -7.30 -14.11 -25.62
CA SER A 221 -6.73 -13.82 -26.95
C SER A 221 -7.60 -12.92 -27.83
N LYS A 222 -8.93 -12.93 -27.61
CA LYS A 222 -9.90 -12.03 -28.28
C LYS A 222 -9.83 -10.59 -27.80
N ASP A 223 -9.27 -10.33 -26.62
CA ASP A 223 -9.05 -8.98 -26.08
C ASP A 223 -7.74 -8.37 -26.56
N VAL A 224 -6.96 -9.10 -27.36
CA VAL A 224 -5.78 -8.60 -28.04
C VAL A 224 -6.12 -8.41 -29.50
N VAL A 225 -6.21 -7.14 -29.92
CA VAL A 225 -6.66 -6.72 -31.25
C VAL A 225 -5.59 -5.88 -31.94
N ALA A 226 -5.50 -5.99 -33.26
CA ALA A 226 -4.63 -5.16 -34.08
C ALA A 226 -5.45 -4.07 -34.78
N ILE A 227 -4.93 -2.84 -34.78
CA ILE A 227 -5.60 -1.66 -35.34
C ILE A 227 -4.58 -0.74 -36.04
N ALA A 228 -5.11 0.15 -36.89
CA ALA A 228 -4.40 1.33 -37.37
C ALA A 228 -5.30 2.54 -37.20
N ALA A 229 -5.19 3.24 -36.06
CA ALA A 229 -6.07 4.35 -35.72
C ALA A 229 -5.85 5.60 -36.59
N ASN A 230 -4.64 5.80 -37.09
CA ASN A 230 -4.31 6.89 -38.01
C ASN A 230 -3.19 6.38 -38.95
N PRO A 231 -3.54 5.57 -39.97
CA PRO A 231 -2.54 4.93 -40.81
C PRO A 231 -1.78 5.94 -41.67
N ASP A 232 -0.51 5.66 -41.93
CA ASP A 232 0.35 6.54 -42.72
C ASP A 232 -0.14 6.64 -44.18
N ALA A 233 -0.03 7.83 -44.78
CA ALA A 233 -0.40 8.04 -46.17
C ALA A 233 0.55 7.26 -47.09
N ILE A 234 -0.01 6.57 -48.09
CA ILE A 234 0.77 5.76 -49.03
C ILE A 234 0.97 6.50 -50.35
N LYS A 235 2.12 6.30 -50.97
CA LYS A 235 2.41 6.87 -52.29
C LYS A 235 1.79 5.99 -53.38
N VAL A 236 0.79 6.52 -54.09
CA VAL A 236 0.11 5.81 -55.18
C VAL A 236 0.66 6.27 -56.52
N ARG A 237 0.95 5.29 -57.40
CA ARG A 237 1.34 5.51 -58.79
C ARG A 237 0.27 4.95 -59.71
N LYS A 238 -0.40 5.80 -60.47
CA LYS A 238 -1.35 5.39 -61.50
C LYS A 238 -0.72 5.54 -62.88
N HIS A 239 -0.63 4.41 -63.59
CA HIS A 239 -0.19 4.36 -64.98
C HIS A 239 -1.42 4.49 -65.88
N SER A 240 -1.42 5.50 -66.76
CA SER A 240 -2.45 5.64 -67.80
C SER A 240 -2.18 4.69 -68.97
N GLU A 241 -3.20 4.41 -69.78
CA GLU A 241 -3.06 3.63 -71.03
C GLU A 241 -2.07 4.29 -72.01
N ASP A 242 -1.91 5.62 -71.95
CA ASP A 242 -0.96 6.40 -72.75
C ASP A 242 0.48 6.42 -72.19
N GLY A 243 0.76 5.70 -71.11
CA GLY A 243 2.09 5.62 -70.48
C GLY A 243 2.44 6.75 -69.51
N GLU A 244 1.54 7.73 -69.29
CA GLU A 244 1.72 8.78 -68.28
C GLU A 244 1.62 8.20 -66.85
N VAL A 245 2.55 8.56 -65.97
CA VAL A 245 2.56 8.15 -64.56
C VAL A 245 2.18 9.33 -63.68
N LYS A 246 1.08 9.21 -62.94
CA LYS A 246 0.67 10.19 -61.92
C LYS A 246 1.00 9.65 -60.54
N GLU A 247 1.68 10.47 -59.73
CA GLU A 247 2.04 10.14 -58.35
C GLU A 247 1.33 11.10 -57.38
N TRP A 248 0.70 10.55 -56.33
CA TRP A 248 0.17 11.34 -55.22
C TRP A 248 0.24 10.55 -53.91
N MET A 249 0.07 11.24 -52.79
CA MET A 249 -0.10 10.62 -51.46
C MET A 249 -1.58 10.38 -51.21
N GLU A 250 -1.97 9.14 -50.95
CA GLU A 250 -3.34 8.75 -50.60
C GLU A 250 -3.45 8.49 -49.10
N ASN A 251 -4.33 9.22 -48.44
CA ASN A 251 -4.64 9.01 -47.03
C ASN A 251 -5.43 7.71 -46.88
N GLN A 252 -4.94 6.83 -46.00
CA GLN A 252 -5.59 5.57 -45.70
C GLN A 252 -6.72 5.78 -44.68
N GLN A 253 -7.79 5.00 -44.81
CA GLN A 253 -8.88 5.01 -43.83
C GLN A 253 -8.45 4.29 -42.54
N PRO A 254 -8.84 4.78 -41.35
CA PRO A 254 -8.58 4.12 -40.08
C PRO A 254 -9.10 2.68 -40.06
N GLN A 255 -8.27 1.74 -39.59
CA GLN A 255 -8.61 0.34 -39.41
C GLN A 255 -8.91 0.08 -37.93
N ILE A 256 -10.10 0.48 -37.48
CA ILE A 256 -10.53 0.41 -36.07
C ILE A 256 -11.56 -0.69 -35.79
N ALA A 257 -12.11 -1.30 -36.84
CA ALA A 257 -13.22 -2.26 -36.75
C ALA A 257 -12.99 -3.43 -35.75
N PRO A 258 -11.79 -4.06 -35.69
CA PRO A 258 -11.55 -5.13 -34.71
C PRO A 258 -11.69 -4.65 -33.26
N LEU A 259 -11.32 -3.41 -32.98
CA LEU A 259 -11.45 -2.82 -31.65
C LEU A 259 -12.91 -2.46 -31.35
N THR A 260 -13.61 -1.80 -32.28
CA THR A 260 -15.01 -1.40 -32.04
C THR A 260 -15.92 -2.62 -31.88
N GLU A 261 -15.74 -3.67 -32.68
CA GLU A 261 -16.47 -4.93 -32.54
C GLU A 261 -16.23 -5.57 -31.16
N ARG A 262 -14.97 -5.63 -30.71
CA ARG A 262 -14.64 -6.21 -29.42
C ARG A 262 -15.23 -5.41 -28.26
N LEU A 263 -15.09 -4.08 -28.31
CA LEU A 263 -15.63 -3.18 -27.29
C LEU A 263 -17.17 -3.26 -27.23
N SER A 264 -17.85 -3.27 -28.37
CA SER A 264 -19.32 -3.44 -28.43
C SER A 264 -19.76 -4.76 -27.82
N HIS A 265 -19.08 -5.87 -28.13
CA HIS A 265 -19.40 -7.15 -27.50
C HIS A 265 -19.24 -7.10 -25.97
N ILE A 266 -18.18 -6.46 -25.45
CA ILE A 266 -17.98 -6.28 -24.00
C ILE A 266 -19.12 -5.44 -23.42
N LEU A 267 -19.51 -4.36 -24.09
CA LEU A 267 -20.60 -3.50 -23.64
C LEU A 267 -21.94 -4.26 -23.58
N GLU A 268 -22.23 -5.11 -24.57
CA GLU A 268 -23.47 -5.89 -24.62
C GLU A 268 -23.53 -7.01 -23.58
N THR A 269 -22.38 -7.62 -23.24
CA THR A 269 -22.34 -8.83 -22.41
C THR A 269 -21.89 -8.60 -20.97
N GLU A 270 -21.07 -7.58 -20.72
CA GLU A 270 -20.34 -7.39 -19.45
C GLU A 270 -20.63 -6.03 -18.78
N ALA A 271 -21.34 -5.08 -19.43
CA ALA A 271 -21.48 -3.69 -18.94
C ALA A 271 -21.80 -3.55 -17.45
N GLN A 272 -22.83 -4.24 -16.97
CA GLN A 272 -23.24 -4.15 -15.57
C GLN A 272 -22.19 -4.74 -14.61
N GLN A 273 -21.50 -5.81 -15.02
CA GLN A 273 -20.42 -6.42 -14.25
C GLN A 273 -19.21 -5.49 -14.16
N LEU A 274 -18.92 -4.73 -15.22
CA LEU A 274 -17.84 -3.74 -15.20
C LEU A 274 -18.12 -2.64 -14.17
N VAL A 275 -19.36 -2.14 -14.11
CA VAL A 275 -19.78 -1.15 -13.10
C VAL A 275 -19.61 -1.72 -11.70
N TRP A 276 -20.09 -2.95 -11.44
CA TRP A 276 -19.94 -3.60 -10.14
C TRP A 276 -18.46 -3.80 -9.76
N ALA A 277 -17.63 -4.23 -10.71
CA ALA A 277 -16.20 -4.39 -10.47
C ALA A 277 -15.53 -3.07 -10.06
N THR A 278 -15.82 -1.97 -10.77
CA THR A 278 -15.30 -0.64 -10.41
C THR A 278 -15.83 -0.15 -9.08
N THR A 279 -17.14 -0.26 -8.84
CA THR A 279 -17.73 0.17 -7.57
C THR A 279 -17.15 -0.63 -6.39
N LYS A 280 -16.91 -1.94 -6.56
CA LYS A 280 -16.22 -2.75 -5.56
C LYS A 280 -14.79 -2.28 -5.31
N ARG A 281 -14.00 -2.03 -6.36
CA ARG A 281 -12.62 -1.50 -6.21
C ARG A 281 -12.62 -0.17 -5.44
N GLN A 282 -13.52 0.74 -5.81
CA GLN A 282 -13.65 2.04 -5.15
C GLN A 282 -14.14 1.91 -3.70
N ALA A 283 -15.01 0.93 -3.42
CA ALA A 283 -15.41 0.56 -2.07
C ALA A 283 -14.21 0.03 -1.25
N ASP A 284 -13.40 -0.87 -1.81
CA ASP A 284 -12.22 -1.42 -1.15
C ASP A 284 -11.16 -0.34 -0.85
N ILE A 285 -10.95 0.61 -1.77
CA ILE A 285 -10.09 1.80 -1.56
C ILE A 285 -10.65 2.63 -0.39
N LEU A 286 -11.93 3.01 -0.45
CA LEU A 286 -12.58 3.79 0.60
C LEU A 286 -12.53 3.10 1.97
N LYS A 287 -12.69 1.77 2.01
CA LYS A 287 -12.54 0.96 3.23
C LYS A 287 -11.12 1.08 3.79
N ALA A 288 -10.09 0.99 2.93
CA ALA A 288 -8.70 1.14 3.34
C ALA A 288 -8.41 2.53 3.90
N GLU A 289 -8.93 3.59 3.26
CA GLU A 289 -8.80 4.97 3.76
C GLU A 289 -9.41 5.14 5.16
N VAL A 290 -10.66 4.71 5.35
CA VAL A 290 -11.35 4.80 6.66
C VAL A 290 -10.58 4.00 7.72
N LYS A 291 -10.08 2.81 7.34
CA LYS A 291 -9.28 1.96 8.22
C LYS A 291 -7.98 2.65 8.63
N GLU A 292 -7.30 3.34 7.72
CA GLU A 292 -6.04 4.02 8.02
C GLU A 292 -6.25 5.15 9.04
N VAL A 293 -7.30 5.96 8.86
CA VAL A 293 -7.68 7.01 9.82
C VAL A 293 -7.98 6.41 11.20
N LEU A 294 -8.79 5.34 11.24
CA LEU A 294 -9.13 4.65 12.48
C LEU A 294 -7.89 4.06 13.18
N ASN A 295 -6.99 3.47 12.40
CA ASN A 295 -5.73 2.92 12.87
C ASN A 295 -4.82 4.00 13.46
N GLY A 296 -4.78 5.20 12.86
CA GLY A 296 -4.07 6.36 13.39
C GLY A 296 -4.58 6.78 14.77
N LEU A 297 -5.90 7.00 14.90
CA LEU A 297 -6.53 7.39 16.16
C LEU A 297 -6.30 6.37 17.27
N ARG A 298 -6.42 5.07 16.95
CA ARG A 298 -6.17 3.98 17.90
C ARG A 298 -4.70 3.91 18.29
N ARG A 299 -3.78 4.11 17.35
CA ARG A 299 -2.34 4.15 17.63
C ARG A 299 -1.99 5.29 18.60
N ASP A 300 -2.56 6.47 18.39
CA ASP A 300 -2.32 7.63 19.27
C ASP A 300 -2.80 7.37 20.70
N ARG A 301 -3.91 6.62 20.87
CA ARG A 301 -4.37 6.16 22.20
C ARG A 301 -3.55 5.01 22.77
N ALA A 302 -3.03 4.12 21.94
CA ALA A 302 -2.26 2.96 22.35
C ALA A 302 -0.85 3.30 22.83
N LEU A 303 -0.19 4.28 22.22
CA LEU A 303 1.20 4.65 22.55
C LEU A 303 1.39 5.07 24.03
N PRO A 304 0.53 5.91 24.63
CA PRO A 304 0.61 6.22 26.07
C PRO A 304 0.43 5.00 26.98
N ILE A 305 -0.44 4.06 26.60
CA ILE A 305 -0.64 2.80 27.34
C ILE A 305 0.66 2.00 27.33
N ILE A 306 1.28 1.83 26.16
CA ILE A 306 2.58 1.18 26.04
C ILE A 306 3.60 1.88 26.95
N GLU A 307 3.73 3.21 26.87
CA GLU A 307 4.64 3.99 27.69
C GLU A 307 4.46 3.73 29.20
N GLN A 308 3.22 3.66 29.68
CA GLN A 308 2.93 3.32 31.07
C GLN A 308 3.45 1.92 31.44
N TYR A 309 3.16 0.90 30.63
CA TYR A 309 3.64 -0.47 30.86
C TYR A 309 5.16 -0.59 30.75
N GLN A 310 5.80 0.20 29.89
CA GLN A 310 7.25 0.26 29.82
C GLN A 310 7.85 0.68 31.17
N TYR A 311 7.28 1.69 31.82
CA TYR A 311 7.76 2.14 33.13
C TYR A 311 7.47 1.16 34.26
N ILE A 312 6.30 0.51 34.24
CA ILE A 312 5.97 -0.55 35.20
C ILE A 312 6.98 -1.70 35.08
N ALA A 313 7.24 -2.17 33.85
CA ALA A 313 8.21 -3.23 33.60
C ALA A 313 9.63 -2.80 33.99
N ALA A 314 10.01 -1.56 33.69
CA ALA A 314 11.31 -1.01 34.06
C ALA A 314 11.53 -0.97 35.57
N ALA A 315 10.54 -0.46 36.31
CA ALA A 315 10.60 -0.37 37.77
C ALA A 315 10.62 -1.76 38.41
N ALA A 316 9.79 -2.70 37.91
CA ALA A 316 9.78 -4.08 38.39
C ALA A 316 11.15 -4.76 38.22
N ALA A 317 11.75 -4.63 37.03
CA ALA A 317 13.07 -5.19 36.74
C ALA A 317 14.22 -4.49 37.47
N PHE A 318 14.09 -3.19 37.73
CA PHE A 318 15.05 -2.44 38.52
C PHE A 318 15.06 -2.89 39.99
N VAL A 319 13.88 -3.06 40.60
CA VAL A 319 13.73 -3.42 42.01
C VAL A 319 14.07 -4.90 42.26
N ASN A 320 13.68 -5.81 41.36
CA ASN A 320 13.96 -7.23 41.52
C ASN A 320 14.19 -7.94 40.17
N PRO A 321 15.46 -8.10 39.73
CA PRO A 321 15.78 -8.64 38.41
C PRO A 321 15.34 -10.10 38.19
N VAL A 322 15.35 -10.93 39.24
CA VAL A 322 15.10 -12.38 39.13
C VAL A 322 13.62 -12.68 38.83
N PRO A 323 12.63 -12.14 39.57
CA PRO A 323 11.20 -12.30 39.25
C PRO A 323 10.74 -11.51 38.02
N ALA A 324 11.49 -10.51 37.56
CA ALA A 324 11.10 -9.71 36.39
C ALA A 324 11.21 -10.49 35.08
N LEU A 325 12.21 -11.37 34.95
CA LEU A 325 12.28 -12.33 33.84
C LEU A 325 11.12 -13.33 33.90
N ASP A 326 10.77 -13.78 35.11
CA ASP A 326 9.59 -14.63 35.32
C ASP A 326 8.30 -13.89 34.99
N LEU A 327 8.14 -12.60 35.28
CA LEU A 327 6.95 -11.80 34.92
C LEU A 327 6.83 -11.52 33.42
N LEU A 328 7.97 -11.33 32.73
CA LEU A 328 8.02 -11.26 31.27
C LEU A 328 7.72 -12.63 30.62
N ALA A 329 8.03 -13.73 31.32
CA ALA A 329 7.78 -15.11 30.87
C ALA A 329 6.38 -15.67 31.27
N THR A 330 5.82 -15.26 32.41
CA THR A 330 4.53 -15.74 32.98
C THR A 330 3.34 -14.86 32.59
N GLY A 331 3.57 -13.70 31.97
CA GLY A 331 2.56 -13.02 31.17
C GLY A 331 1.53 -12.17 31.93
N ALA A 332 1.71 -11.85 33.21
CA ALA A 332 0.73 -11.03 33.95
C ALA A 332 0.73 -9.55 33.51
N ILE A 333 1.88 -8.88 33.54
CA ILE A 333 2.03 -7.48 33.10
C ILE A 333 1.81 -7.37 31.58
N ASN A 334 2.37 -8.32 30.83
CA ASN A 334 2.21 -8.37 29.37
C ASN A 334 0.78 -8.77 28.97
N GLY A 335 0.08 -9.56 29.76
CA GLY A 335 -1.31 -9.95 29.50
C GLY A 335 -2.28 -8.78 29.69
N GLN A 336 -2.07 -7.95 30.71
CA GLN A 336 -2.87 -6.73 30.86
C GLN A 336 -2.58 -5.72 29.74
N LEU A 337 -1.31 -5.57 29.33
CA LEU A 337 -0.97 -4.78 28.13
C LEU A 337 -1.71 -5.29 26.89
N VAL A 338 -1.75 -6.61 26.67
CA VAL A 338 -2.49 -7.23 25.56
C VAL A 338 -3.99 -6.94 25.67
N MET A 339 -4.59 -7.04 26.86
CA MET A 339 -6.00 -6.70 27.10
C MET A 339 -6.30 -5.23 26.81
N ASP A 340 -5.50 -4.32 27.35
CA ASP A 340 -5.71 -2.88 27.23
C ASP A 340 -5.54 -2.43 25.77
N LEU A 341 -4.51 -2.93 25.08
CA LEU A 341 -4.35 -2.69 23.65
C LEU A 341 -5.47 -3.35 22.84
N GLY A 342 -5.86 -4.58 23.18
CA GLY A 342 -6.99 -5.26 22.56
C GLY A 342 -8.28 -4.42 22.66
N ALA A 343 -8.55 -3.83 23.82
CA ALA A 343 -9.68 -2.95 24.02
C ALA A 343 -9.62 -1.69 23.14
N VAL A 344 -8.44 -1.06 22.99
CA VAL A 344 -8.25 0.09 22.08
C VAL A 344 -8.57 -0.27 20.63
N TYR A 345 -8.20 -1.48 20.19
CA TYR A 345 -8.47 -1.99 18.84
C TYR A 345 -9.81 -2.74 18.72
N GLN A 346 -10.66 -2.69 19.75
CA GLN A 346 -11.98 -3.35 19.81
C GLN A 346 -11.93 -4.87 19.56
N GLN A 347 -10.83 -5.50 19.98
CA GLN A 347 -10.60 -6.93 19.89
C GLN A 347 -11.31 -7.65 21.04
N LYS A 348 -12.06 -8.71 20.73
CA LYS A 348 -12.72 -9.57 21.73
C LYS A 348 -11.70 -10.52 22.34
N LEU A 349 -10.88 -10.01 23.25
CA LEU A 349 -9.92 -10.79 24.04
C LEU A 349 -10.48 -11.04 25.44
N ASP A 350 -10.38 -12.28 25.90
CA ASP A 350 -10.51 -12.62 27.31
C ASP A 350 -9.12 -12.73 27.93
N LEU A 351 -9.08 -12.80 29.27
CA LEU A 351 -7.82 -12.82 30.01
C LEU A 351 -6.96 -14.05 29.68
N ASP A 352 -7.56 -15.21 29.44
CA ASP A 352 -6.85 -16.44 29.09
C ASP A 352 -6.14 -16.32 27.74
N ARG A 353 -6.82 -15.78 26.73
CA ARG A 353 -6.24 -15.47 25.41
C ARG A 353 -5.15 -14.42 25.49
N ALA A 354 -5.35 -13.37 26.29
CA ALA A 354 -4.36 -12.33 26.47
C ALA A 354 -3.09 -12.86 27.16
N GLN A 355 -3.22 -13.73 28.15
CA GLN A 355 -2.08 -14.39 28.79
C GLN A 355 -1.35 -15.34 27.82
N LYS A 356 -2.07 -16.12 27.00
CA LYS A 356 -1.48 -16.97 25.96
C LYS A 356 -0.73 -16.16 24.91
N ALA A 357 -1.29 -15.03 24.48
CA ALA A 357 -0.65 -14.09 23.57
C ALA A 357 0.64 -13.53 24.18
N ALA A 358 0.58 -13.05 25.42
CA ALA A 358 1.73 -12.54 26.16
C ALA A 358 2.83 -13.59 26.31
N GLY A 359 2.47 -14.82 26.70
CA GLY A 359 3.41 -15.94 26.81
C GLY A 359 4.03 -16.32 25.46
N THR A 360 3.28 -16.23 24.37
CA THR A 360 3.80 -16.46 23.01
C THR A 360 4.81 -15.39 22.61
N ILE A 361 4.48 -14.11 22.80
CA ILE A 361 5.41 -13.00 22.55
C ILE A 361 6.69 -13.20 23.36
N GLY A 362 6.58 -13.49 24.66
CA GLY A 362 7.72 -13.73 25.54
C GLY A 362 8.58 -14.91 25.07
N SER A 363 7.97 -16.06 24.77
CA SER A 363 8.64 -17.25 24.23
C SER A 363 9.36 -16.95 22.92
N LEU A 364 8.75 -16.18 22.01
CA LEU A 364 9.37 -15.79 20.75
C LEU A 364 10.56 -14.84 20.96
N MET A 365 10.43 -13.85 21.84
CA MET A 365 11.54 -12.96 22.20
C MET A 365 12.73 -13.74 22.78
N LEU A 366 12.46 -14.78 23.58
CA LEU A 366 13.49 -15.69 24.11
C LEU A 366 14.13 -16.53 23.00
N LYS A 367 13.33 -17.19 22.16
CA LYS A 367 13.82 -18.03 21.06
C LYS A 367 14.65 -17.25 20.03
N LEU A 368 14.28 -15.99 19.79
CA LEU A 368 15.00 -15.09 18.90
C LEU A 368 16.24 -14.44 19.56
N GLY A 369 16.53 -14.75 20.82
CA GLY A 369 17.65 -14.17 21.56
C GLY A 369 17.52 -12.67 21.84
N LEU A 370 16.31 -12.10 21.69
CA LEU A 370 16.10 -10.66 21.82
C LEU A 370 16.35 -10.18 23.24
N VAL A 371 16.05 -11.01 24.25
CA VAL A 371 16.31 -10.68 25.65
C VAL A 371 17.81 -10.49 25.88
N GLU A 372 18.62 -11.47 25.47
CA GLU A 372 20.08 -11.40 25.63
C GLU A 372 20.70 -10.27 24.81
N LEU A 373 20.30 -10.16 23.54
CA LEU A 373 20.81 -9.15 22.62
C LEU A 373 20.53 -7.72 23.10
N THR A 374 19.31 -7.46 23.58
CA THR A 374 18.93 -6.13 24.08
C THR A 374 19.65 -5.80 25.38
N THR A 375 19.74 -6.74 26.32
CA THR A 375 20.49 -6.55 27.57
C THR A 375 21.97 -6.28 27.31
N GLN A 376 22.63 -7.03 26.43
CA GLN A 376 24.03 -6.80 26.09
C GLN A 376 24.24 -5.44 25.42
N THR A 377 23.39 -5.08 24.46
CA THR A 377 23.48 -3.82 23.71
C THR A 377 23.27 -2.61 24.64
N ILE A 378 22.22 -2.64 25.46
CA ILE A 378 21.91 -1.59 26.43
C ILE A 378 23.02 -1.47 27.47
N SER A 379 23.54 -2.60 27.95
CA SER A 379 24.68 -2.60 28.88
C SER A 379 25.93 -1.98 28.26
N GLY A 380 26.19 -2.25 26.97
CA GLY A 380 27.29 -1.63 26.22
C GLY A 380 27.13 -0.11 26.13
N ILE A 381 25.94 0.38 25.78
CA ILE A 381 25.63 1.82 25.70
C ILE A 381 25.78 2.51 27.06
N LEU A 382 25.27 1.88 28.13
CA LEU A 382 25.37 2.43 29.49
C LEU A 382 26.84 2.51 29.96
N LYS A 383 27.65 1.49 29.66
CA LYS A 383 29.09 1.49 29.99
C LYS A 383 29.87 2.58 29.25
N SER A 384 29.48 2.93 28.01
CA SER A 384 30.16 3.96 27.24
C SER A 384 29.85 5.40 27.68
N HIS A 385 28.80 5.62 28.48
CA HIS A 385 28.35 6.95 28.93
C HIS A 385 28.48 7.13 30.46
N ALA A 386 29.63 6.69 30.99
CA ALA A 386 30.03 6.39 32.38
C ALA A 386 29.65 7.30 33.58
N VAL A 387 28.63 8.15 33.53
CA VAL A 387 28.37 9.15 34.61
C VAL A 387 27.45 8.61 35.74
N THR A 388 26.69 7.52 35.55
CA THR A 388 25.69 7.04 36.54
C THR A 388 25.49 5.50 36.54
N TYR A 389 26.58 4.72 36.61
CA TYR A 389 26.48 3.25 36.56
C TYR A 389 26.07 2.61 37.90
N VAL A 390 24.77 2.37 38.10
CA VAL A 390 24.25 1.40 39.09
C VAL A 390 24.00 0.08 38.35
N ALA A 391 24.96 -0.83 38.47
CA ALA A 391 25.38 -1.76 37.43
C ALA A 391 24.38 -2.83 36.94
N GLY A 392 23.43 -3.25 37.77
CA GLY A 392 22.53 -4.36 37.44
C GLY A 392 21.11 -3.90 37.14
N GLY A 393 20.51 -3.17 38.09
CA GLY A 393 19.09 -2.78 38.03
C GLY A 393 18.76 -1.85 36.87
N VAL A 394 19.63 -0.88 36.52
CA VAL A 394 19.35 0.07 35.43
C VAL A 394 19.35 -0.64 34.07
N ALA A 395 20.35 -1.48 33.79
CA ALA A 395 20.43 -2.19 32.53
C ALA A 395 19.24 -3.14 32.34
N GLN A 396 18.83 -3.84 33.41
CA GLN A 396 17.66 -4.72 33.40
C GLN A 396 16.35 -3.93 33.25
N GLY A 397 16.20 -2.83 33.98
CA GLY A 397 15.04 -1.93 33.89
C GLY A 397 14.87 -1.35 32.48
N VAL A 398 15.94 -0.83 31.88
CA VAL A 398 15.90 -0.29 30.52
C VAL A 398 15.65 -1.39 29.48
N SER A 399 16.20 -2.60 29.68
CA SER A 399 15.94 -3.75 28.80
C SER A 399 14.48 -4.19 28.86
N ALA A 400 13.92 -4.32 30.05
CA ALA A 400 12.50 -4.64 30.25
C ALA A 400 11.60 -3.56 29.61
N ALA A 401 11.91 -2.28 29.81
CA ALA A 401 11.19 -1.18 29.17
C ALA A 401 11.21 -1.26 27.64
N TYR A 402 12.35 -1.64 27.05
CA TYR A 402 12.51 -1.76 25.61
C TYR A 402 11.72 -2.97 25.06
N LEU A 403 11.84 -4.13 25.69
CA LEU A 403 11.12 -5.35 25.28
C LEU A 403 9.61 -5.17 25.41
N THR A 404 9.12 -4.52 26.47
CA THR A 404 7.69 -4.17 26.61
C THR A 404 7.23 -3.21 25.52
N ARG A 405 8.05 -2.23 25.13
CA ARG A 405 7.74 -1.36 23.98
C ARG A 405 7.61 -2.16 22.71
N LEU A 406 8.55 -3.07 22.49
CA LEU A 406 8.61 -3.89 21.29
C LEU A 406 7.39 -4.81 21.21
N ALA A 407 6.99 -5.43 22.33
CA ALA A 407 5.76 -6.21 22.42
C ALA A 407 4.53 -5.35 22.08
N GLY A 408 4.40 -4.17 22.69
CA GLY A 408 3.28 -3.26 22.45
C GLY A 408 3.19 -2.78 20.99
N LEU A 409 4.32 -2.40 20.38
CA LEU A 409 4.36 -2.00 18.97
C LEU A 409 4.04 -3.17 18.03
N SER A 410 4.46 -4.38 18.37
CA SER A 410 4.13 -5.59 17.60
C SER A 410 2.65 -5.92 17.69
N LEU A 411 2.02 -5.70 18.84
CA LEU A 411 0.57 -5.85 19.03
C LEU A 411 -0.20 -4.79 18.24
N ILE A 412 0.24 -3.52 18.26
CA ILE A 412 -0.34 -2.45 17.41
C ILE A 412 -0.33 -2.88 15.94
N GLU A 413 0.85 -3.24 15.42
CA GLU A 413 1.01 -3.61 14.01
C GLU A 413 0.15 -4.84 13.66
N TYR A 414 0.12 -5.83 14.55
CA TYR A 414 -0.70 -7.03 14.39
C TYR A 414 -2.19 -6.70 14.34
N PHE A 415 -2.71 -5.86 15.26
CA PHE A 415 -4.12 -5.46 15.27
C PHE A 415 -4.48 -4.57 14.08
N GLN A 416 -3.58 -3.68 13.64
CA GLN A 416 -3.80 -2.84 12.47
C GLN A 416 -3.83 -3.65 11.16
N ALA A 417 -3.13 -4.78 11.09
CA ALA A 417 -3.12 -5.66 9.93
C ALA A 417 -4.45 -6.42 9.73
N GLN A 418 -5.19 -6.70 10.80
CA GLN A 418 -6.46 -7.45 10.74
C GLN A 418 -7.56 -6.69 9.97
N ASP A 419 -8.44 -7.42 9.29
CA ASP A 419 -9.58 -6.81 8.61
C ASP A 419 -10.62 -6.31 9.65
N LEU A 420 -11.22 -5.16 9.41
CA LEU A 420 -12.22 -4.54 10.31
C LEU A 420 -13.51 -5.36 10.44
N SER A 421 -13.74 -6.28 9.51
CA SER A 421 -15.01 -6.97 9.31
C SER A 421 -14.95 -8.48 9.54
N VAL A 422 -13.75 -9.06 9.66
CA VAL A 422 -13.55 -10.48 9.87
C VAL A 422 -13.04 -10.68 11.28
N GLU A 423 -13.78 -11.43 12.10
CA GLU A 423 -13.25 -11.95 13.37
C GLU A 423 -12.21 -13.03 13.04
N GLU A 424 -11.01 -12.61 12.61
CA GLU A 424 -9.87 -13.51 12.52
C GLU A 424 -9.48 -13.91 13.95
N GLY A 425 -9.46 -15.22 14.21
CA GLY A 425 -8.94 -15.75 15.45
C GLY A 425 -7.49 -15.28 15.68
N PHE A 426 -7.10 -15.11 16.94
CA PHE A 426 -5.76 -14.64 17.30
C PHE A 426 -4.69 -15.61 16.77
N ASN A 427 -4.00 -15.22 15.69
CA ASN A 427 -3.01 -16.02 14.99
C ASN A 427 -1.61 -15.73 15.54
N LEU A 428 -1.11 -16.70 16.31
CA LEU A 428 0.17 -16.62 16.99
C LEU A 428 1.38 -16.62 16.05
N ASP A 429 1.28 -17.29 14.90
CA ASP A 429 2.35 -17.35 13.91
C ASP A 429 2.54 -15.99 13.22
N LYS A 430 1.44 -15.38 12.76
CA LYS A 430 1.43 -14.01 12.20
C LYS A 430 2.00 -13.00 13.20
N LEU A 431 1.60 -13.08 14.47
CA LEU A 431 2.11 -12.20 15.54
C LEU A 431 3.64 -12.34 15.70
N GLY A 432 4.18 -13.55 15.56
CA GLY A 432 5.62 -13.79 15.62
C GLY A 432 6.39 -13.20 14.44
N GLU A 433 5.84 -13.28 13.23
CA GLU A 433 6.41 -12.61 12.05
C GLU A 433 6.40 -11.09 12.21
N THR A 434 5.28 -10.53 12.68
CA THR A 434 5.15 -9.11 12.99
C THR A 434 6.20 -8.65 14.00
N LEU A 435 6.38 -9.39 15.10
CA LEU A 435 7.39 -9.10 16.11
C LEU A 435 8.80 -9.03 15.52
N LYS A 436 9.16 -9.97 14.65
CA LYS A 436 10.47 -10.00 13.98
C LYS A 436 10.68 -8.76 13.10
N ASN A 437 9.65 -8.36 12.35
CA ASN A 437 9.70 -7.19 11.48
C ASN A 437 9.84 -5.89 12.27
N VAL A 438 9.01 -5.72 13.31
CA VAL A 438 9.06 -4.53 14.19
C VAL A 438 10.43 -4.44 14.88
N PHE A 439 11.00 -5.56 15.32
CA PHE A 439 12.34 -5.57 15.90
C PHE A 439 13.40 -5.07 14.91
N GLN A 440 13.43 -5.60 13.69
CA GLN A 440 14.40 -5.18 12.67
C GLN A 440 14.31 -3.69 12.35
N GLN A 441 13.10 -3.13 12.31
CA GLN A 441 12.88 -1.70 12.09
C GLN A 441 13.37 -0.84 13.28
N ASN A 442 13.18 -1.33 14.52
CA ASN A 442 13.49 -0.59 15.75
C ASN A 442 14.88 -0.87 16.35
N ASN A 443 15.68 -1.76 15.77
CA ASN A 443 17.03 -2.10 16.24
C ASN A 443 18.14 -1.18 15.71
N ARG A 444 17.82 0.06 15.30
CA ARG A 444 18.82 1.02 14.83
C ARG A 444 19.58 1.60 16.03
N MET A 445 20.91 1.58 15.98
CA MET A 445 21.78 2.04 17.09
C MET A 445 21.45 3.46 17.57
N ALA A 446 21.12 4.38 16.66
CA ALA A 446 20.73 5.75 17.00
C ALA A 446 19.43 5.82 17.85
N PHE A 447 18.45 4.96 17.56
CA PHE A 447 17.21 4.88 18.33
C PHE A 447 17.49 4.32 19.74
N LEU A 448 18.29 3.25 19.82
CA LEU A 448 18.65 2.64 21.10
C LEU A 448 19.38 3.60 22.04
N GLN A 449 20.30 4.41 21.52
CA GLN A 449 21.00 5.43 22.32
C GLN A 449 20.03 6.47 22.91
N GLY A 450 19.11 6.99 22.08
CA GLY A 450 18.08 7.95 22.54
C GLY A 450 17.15 7.33 23.59
N PHE A 451 16.71 6.10 23.34
CA PHE A 451 15.86 5.35 24.27
C PHE A 451 16.53 5.10 25.62
N VAL A 452 17.77 4.60 25.62
CA VAL A 452 18.55 4.32 26.83
C VAL A 452 18.72 5.59 27.67
N LYS A 453 19.05 6.73 27.02
CA LYS A 453 19.19 8.02 27.71
C LYS A 453 17.89 8.44 28.40
N GLN A 454 16.75 8.32 27.72
CA GLN A 454 15.44 8.69 28.26
C GLN A 454 15.00 7.75 29.39
N ALA A 455 15.14 6.44 29.21
CA ALA A 455 14.72 5.44 30.19
C ALA A 455 15.62 5.44 31.44
N ALA A 456 16.94 5.51 31.27
CA ALA A 456 17.87 5.56 32.40
C ALA A 456 17.70 6.84 33.24
N GLY A 457 17.45 7.99 32.59
CA GLY A 457 17.21 9.26 33.27
C GLY A 457 15.95 9.29 34.14
N ARG A 458 14.95 8.44 33.86
CA ARG A 458 13.75 8.28 34.70
C ARG A 458 13.91 7.24 35.81
N LEU A 459 14.85 6.29 35.68
CA LEU A 459 15.09 5.23 36.67
C LEU A 459 16.08 5.64 37.78
N VAL A 460 16.99 6.58 37.49
CA VAL A 460 17.95 7.09 38.47
C VAL A 460 17.37 8.34 39.14
N PRO A 461 16.99 8.31 40.43
CA PRO A 461 16.58 9.52 41.14
C PRO A 461 17.77 10.49 41.23
N VAL A 462 17.53 11.78 40.94
CA VAL A 462 18.49 12.84 41.27
C VAL A 462 18.55 12.93 42.79
N GLU A 463 19.67 12.54 43.40
CA GLU A 463 19.87 12.67 44.84
C GLU A 463 19.64 14.13 45.28
N PRO A 464 18.85 14.40 46.34
CA PRO A 464 18.84 15.72 46.94
C PRO A 464 20.22 15.94 47.57
N LYS A 465 20.91 17.01 47.16
CA LYS A 465 22.18 17.43 47.77
C LYS A 465 22.01 17.46 49.29
N LEU A 466 22.64 16.53 49.98
CA LEU A 466 22.74 16.54 51.44
C LEU A 466 23.41 17.85 51.84
N ALA A 467 22.66 18.71 52.53
CA ALA A 467 23.18 19.92 53.13
C ALA A 467 24.32 19.54 54.09
N GLU A 468 25.51 20.03 53.76
CA GLU A 468 26.71 19.91 54.56
C GLU A 468 26.44 20.56 55.93
N LYS A 469 26.22 19.72 56.95
CA LYS A 469 26.15 20.16 58.34
C LYS A 469 27.55 20.62 58.75
N ALA A 470 27.70 21.93 58.91
CA ALA A 470 28.82 22.52 59.62
C ALA A 470 28.90 21.98 61.06
N VAL A 471 30.01 21.35 61.38
CA VAL A 471 30.56 21.06 62.72
C VAL A 471 32.08 21.16 62.49
N SER A 472 32.87 22.01 63.12
CA SER A 472 32.80 22.82 64.34
C SER A 472 33.72 24.03 64.19
#